data_AF-A0A4Y8Z2S8-F1
#
_entry.id   AF-A0A4Y8Z2S8-F1
#
_cell.length_a   1.000
_cell.length_b   1.000
_cell.length_c   1.000
_cell.angle_alpha   90.00
_cell.angle_beta   90.00
_cell.angle_gamma   90.00
#
_symmetry.space_group_name_H-M   'P 1'
#
loop_
_entity.id
_entity.type
_entity.pdbx_description
1 polymer ?
#
loop_
_entity_poly.entity_id
_entity_poly.type
_entity_poly.pdbx_seq_one_letter_code
_entity_poly.pdbx_strand_id
1 'polypeptide(L)'
;MTLRRNTTDTTPRATLVCVPTYSFRCTRRCEPVEQRFSMADVPSQVTCPECGETAARQISSPALGRGNSAAMKAHDASRATADTPTVVTSIPQQGRAASPTTSNPLHRRMPRP
;
A
#
# COMPACT_ATOMS: atom_id res chain seq x y z
N MET A 1 -5.77 2.20 40.22
CA MET A 1 -4.53 2.70 39.59
C MET A 1 -4.82 2.99 38.13
N THR A 2 -5.01 4.26 37.80
CA THR A 2 -5.49 4.71 36.47
C THR A 2 -4.30 5.23 35.68
N LEU A 3 -3.87 4.52 34.66
CA LEU A 3 -2.78 4.96 33.77
C LEU A 3 -3.34 5.97 32.75
N ARG A 4 -3.01 7.24 32.98
CA ARG A 4 -3.19 8.32 32.00
C ARG A 4 -2.22 8.10 30.85
N ARG A 5 -2.74 7.81 29.65
CA ARG A 5 -1.95 7.87 28.41
C ARG A 5 -2.02 9.31 27.89
N ASN A 6 -0.94 10.05 28.04
CA ASN A 6 -0.80 11.37 27.41
C ASN A 6 -0.50 11.17 25.92
N THR A 7 -1.52 11.33 25.09
CA THR A 7 -1.39 11.52 23.64
C THR A 7 -1.01 12.96 23.35
N THR A 8 0.28 13.22 23.19
CA THR A 8 0.81 14.29 22.33
C THR A 8 2.30 14.02 22.10
N ASP A 9 2.60 13.12 21.17
CA ASP A 9 3.83 13.23 20.39
C ASP A 9 3.40 13.39 18.94
N THR A 10 3.11 14.64 18.58
CA THR A 10 2.98 15.04 17.18
C THR A 10 4.41 15.23 16.67
N THR A 11 5.11 14.12 16.43
CA THR A 11 6.36 14.17 15.68
C THR A 11 6.00 14.57 14.25
N PRO A 12 6.57 15.66 13.69
CA PRO A 12 6.35 15.99 12.30
C PRO A 12 6.80 14.80 11.45
N ARG A 13 5.90 14.32 10.61
CA ARG A 13 6.05 13.18 9.71
C ARG A 13 7.27 13.42 8.84
N ALA A 14 8.43 12.92 9.26
CA ALA A 14 9.64 12.94 8.46
C ALA A 14 9.27 12.35 7.10
N THR A 15 9.47 13.14 6.04
CA THR A 15 9.38 12.64 4.67
C THR A 15 10.47 11.61 4.53
N LEU A 16 10.18 10.36 4.88
CA LEU A 16 11.01 9.22 4.54
C LEU A 16 11.04 9.21 3.02
N VAL A 17 12.14 9.75 2.45
CA VAL A 17 12.42 9.63 1.03
C VAL A 17 12.74 8.16 0.82
N CYS A 18 11.68 7.38 0.57
CA CYS A 18 11.78 5.96 0.27
C CYS A 18 12.39 5.84 -1.12
N VAL A 19 13.71 5.80 -1.19
CA VAL A 19 14.44 5.54 -2.44
C VAL A 19 14.33 4.05 -2.78
N PRO A 20 13.92 3.68 -4.01
CA PRO A 20 13.78 2.29 -4.40
C PRO A 20 15.12 1.57 -4.47
N THR A 21 15.10 0.27 -4.21
CA THR A 21 16.23 -0.64 -4.40
C THR A 21 16.12 -1.30 -5.78
N TYR A 22 17.23 -1.38 -6.50
CA TYR A 22 17.37 -2.05 -7.79
C TYR A 22 18.44 -3.13 -7.72
N SER A 23 18.27 -4.21 -8.49
CA SER A 23 19.27 -5.27 -8.62
C SER A 23 20.01 -5.18 -9.95
N PHE A 24 21.30 -5.53 -9.94
CA PHE A 24 22.17 -5.53 -11.11
C PHE A 24 22.93 -6.86 -11.21
N ARG A 25 23.13 -7.35 -12.43
CA ARG A 25 23.85 -8.60 -12.67
C ARG A 25 24.75 -8.52 -13.89
N CYS A 26 25.99 -8.97 -13.75
CA CYS A 26 26.96 -9.05 -14.85
C CYS A 26 26.74 -10.28 -15.73
N THR A 27 27.28 -10.24 -16.94
CA THR A 27 27.27 -11.35 -17.91
C THR A 27 27.98 -12.61 -17.37
N ARG A 28 29.00 -12.42 -16.51
CA ARG A 28 29.71 -13.51 -15.82
C ARG A 28 28.92 -14.17 -14.70
N ARG A 29 27.71 -13.66 -14.39
CA ARG A 29 26.79 -14.21 -13.39
C ARG A 29 27.36 -14.29 -11.97
N CYS A 30 28.18 -13.31 -11.56
CA CYS A 30 28.51 -13.08 -10.16
C CYS A 30 27.24 -12.82 -9.33
N GLU A 31 27.40 -12.75 -8.00
CA GLU A 31 26.31 -12.47 -7.08
C GLU A 31 25.62 -11.13 -7.45
N PRO A 32 24.27 -11.08 -7.44
CA PRO A 32 23.55 -9.84 -7.74
C PRO A 32 23.90 -8.74 -6.76
N VAL A 33 24.03 -7.53 -7.29
CA VAL A 33 24.30 -6.34 -6.46
C VAL A 33 23.01 -5.54 -6.32
N GLU A 34 22.63 -5.24 -5.09
CA GLU A 34 21.50 -4.35 -4.80
C GLU A 34 21.99 -2.93 -4.48
N GLN A 35 21.46 -1.94 -5.18
CA GLN A 35 21.76 -0.52 -4.96
C GLN A 35 20.49 0.33 -4.98
N ARG A 36 20.50 1.41 -4.19
CA ARG A 36 19.38 2.35 -4.11
C ARG A 36 19.64 3.54 -5.02
N PHE A 37 18.69 3.82 -5.89
CA PHE A 37 18.72 4.99 -6.76
C PHE A 37 17.37 5.70 -6.69
N SER A 38 17.33 7.00 -6.97
CA SER A 38 16.06 7.64 -7.26
C SER A 38 15.48 7.05 -8.55
N MET A 39 14.17 7.16 -8.77
CA MET A 39 13.59 6.76 -10.07
C MET A 39 14.10 7.64 -11.23
N ALA A 40 14.57 8.86 -10.96
CA ALA A 40 15.07 9.79 -11.96
C ALA A 40 16.53 9.50 -12.37
N ASP A 41 17.34 9.00 -11.43
CA ASP A 41 18.80 8.93 -11.60
C ASP A 41 19.32 7.48 -11.74
N VAL A 42 18.43 6.49 -11.80
CA VAL A 42 18.82 5.07 -11.88
C VAL A 42 19.50 4.76 -13.22
N PRO A 43 20.76 4.30 -13.24
CA PRO A 43 21.44 3.94 -14.47
C PRO A 43 20.93 2.59 -15.02
N SER A 44 21.12 2.37 -16.33
CA SER A 44 20.83 1.08 -16.98
C SER A 44 21.86 -0.01 -16.62
N GLN A 45 23.06 0.39 -16.21
CA GLN A 45 24.16 -0.50 -15.86
C GLN A 45 25.07 0.11 -14.78
N VAL A 46 25.74 -0.76 -14.03
CA VAL A 46 26.76 -0.41 -13.02
C VAL A 46 27.98 -1.31 -13.19
N THR A 47 29.11 -0.93 -12.58
CA THR A 47 30.29 -1.79 -12.52
C THR A 47 30.11 -2.88 -11.49
N CYS A 48 30.39 -4.13 -11.85
CA CYS A 48 30.36 -5.25 -10.91
C CYS A 48 31.53 -5.15 -9.92
N PRO A 49 31.27 -5.17 -8.59
CA PRO A 49 32.32 -5.08 -7.58
C PRO A 49 33.21 -6.32 -7.54
N GLU A 50 32.72 -7.47 -8.01
CA GLU A 50 33.44 -8.75 -7.99
C GLU A 50 34.40 -8.91 -9.18
N CYS A 51 33.97 -8.56 -10.39
CA CYS A 51 34.73 -8.84 -11.62
C CYS A 51 35.06 -7.62 -12.48
N GLY A 52 34.60 -6.42 -12.10
CA GLY A 52 34.81 -5.18 -12.86
C GLY A 52 34.01 -5.06 -14.16
N GLU A 53 33.31 -6.12 -14.57
CA GLU A 53 32.49 -6.13 -15.78
C GLU A 53 31.22 -5.27 -15.64
N THR A 54 30.62 -4.95 -16.78
CA THR A 54 29.33 -4.26 -16.80
C THR A 54 28.21 -5.17 -16.27
N ALA A 55 27.48 -4.68 -15.27
CA ALA A 55 26.31 -5.31 -14.68
C ALA A 55 25.04 -4.55 -15.09
N ALA A 56 24.19 -5.19 -15.89
CA ALA A 56 22.93 -4.60 -16.35
C ALA A 56 21.87 -4.64 -15.25
N ARG A 57 21.00 -3.62 -15.23
CA ARG A 57 19.85 -3.57 -14.31
C ARG A 57 18.90 -4.73 -14.63
N GLN A 58 18.58 -5.53 -13.61
CA GLN A 58 17.59 -6.58 -13.72
C GLN A 58 16.27 -6.13 -13.10
N ILE A 59 15.17 -6.67 -13.60
CA ILE A 59 13.88 -6.58 -12.91
C ILE A 59 13.94 -7.65 -11.81
N SER A 60 14.30 -7.25 -10.59
CA SER A 60 14.18 -8.14 -9.43
C SER A 60 12.72 -8.34 -9.08
N SER A 61 12.44 -9.46 -8.43
CA SER A 61 11.17 -9.70 -7.76
C SER A 61 11.05 -8.74 -6.56
N PRO A 62 10.25 -7.67 -6.64
CA PRO A 62 10.20 -6.69 -5.56
C PRO A 62 9.50 -7.34 -4.36
N ALA A 63 10.27 -7.64 -3.31
CA ALA A 63 9.79 -8.04 -1.98
C ALA A 63 8.53 -8.92 -1.97
N LEU A 64 8.57 -10.08 -2.65
CA LEU A 64 7.45 -11.03 -2.74
C LEU A 64 6.93 -11.51 -1.37
N GLY A 65 7.67 -11.26 -0.27
CA GLY A 65 7.28 -11.60 1.10
C GLY A 65 6.23 -10.70 1.75
N ARG A 66 5.77 -9.62 1.11
CA ARG A 66 4.75 -8.70 1.67
C ARG A 66 3.29 -9.08 1.33
N GLY A 67 3.07 -10.27 0.78
CA GLY A 67 1.75 -10.74 0.34
C GLY A 67 0.69 -10.84 1.45
N ASN A 68 1.07 -11.01 2.71
CA ASN A 68 0.12 -11.09 3.84
C ASN A 68 -0.19 -9.74 4.52
N SER A 69 0.19 -8.61 3.88
CA SER A 69 -0.07 -7.29 4.43
C SER A 69 -1.58 -6.98 4.49
N ALA A 70 -2.00 -6.14 5.44
CA ALA A 70 -3.40 -5.71 5.54
C ALA A 70 -3.90 -5.04 4.25
N ALA A 71 -3.02 -4.30 3.56
CA ALA A 71 -3.34 -3.70 2.26
C ALA A 71 -3.62 -4.75 1.19
N MET A 72 -2.77 -5.78 1.07
CA MET A 72 -3.00 -6.87 0.10
C MET A 72 -4.31 -7.60 0.38
N LYS A 73 -4.58 -7.94 1.65
CA LYS A 73 -5.85 -8.56 2.06
C LYS A 73 -7.07 -7.73 1.69
N ALA A 74 -7.00 -6.41 1.80
CA ALA A 74 -8.09 -5.53 1.41
C ALA A 74 -8.32 -5.54 -0.12
N HIS A 75 -7.25 -5.59 -0.91
CA HIS A 75 -7.34 -5.75 -2.37
C HIS A 75 -7.95 -7.09 -2.76
N ASP A 76 -7.50 -8.19 -2.14
CA ASP A 76 -8.03 -9.53 -2.39
C ASP A 76 -9.51 -9.64 -2.02
N ALA A 77 -9.89 -9.09 -0.85
CA ALA A 77 -11.29 -9.03 -0.42
C ALA A 77 -12.15 -8.23 -1.42
N SER A 78 -11.64 -7.12 -1.95
CA SER A 78 -12.34 -6.32 -2.96
C SER A 78 -12.55 -7.12 -4.25
N ARG A 79 -11.51 -7.83 -4.72
CA ARG A 79 -11.58 -8.68 -5.91
C ARG A 79 -12.59 -9.82 -5.74
N ALA A 80 -12.59 -10.46 -4.57
CA ALA A 80 -13.49 -11.57 -4.26
C ALA A 80 -14.97 -11.21 -4.32
N THR A 81 -15.34 -9.92 -4.19
CA THR A 81 -16.74 -9.50 -4.32
C THR A 81 -17.29 -9.60 -5.74
N ALA A 82 -16.43 -9.66 -6.77
CA ALA A 82 -16.86 -9.84 -8.15
C ALA A 82 -17.41 -11.25 -8.41
N ASP A 83 -16.74 -12.28 -7.89
CA ASP A 83 -17.09 -13.68 -8.11
C ASP A 83 -17.94 -14.25 -6.97
N THR A 84 -17.68 -13.83 -5.73
CA THR A 84 -18.31 -14.36 -4.50
C THR A 84 -18.70 -13.21 -3.55
N PRO A 85 -19.69 -12.37 -3.92
CA PRO A 85 -20.15 -11.31 -3.05
C PRO A 85 -20.75 -11.89 -1.77
N THR A 86 -20.38 -11.33 -0.61
CA THR A 86 -21.02 -11.68 0.66
C THR A 86 -22.42 -11.08 0.69
N VAL A 87 -23.44 -11.92 0.48
CA VAL A 87 -24.85 -11.51 0.54
C VAL A 87 -25.31 -11.50 2.00
N VAL A 88 -25.86 -10.36 2.45
CA VAL A 88 -26.43 -10.23 3.80
C VAL A 88 -27.81 -10.89 3.81
N THR A 89 -27.96 -11.99 4.54
CA THR A 89 -29.21 -12.79 4.62
C THR A 89 -30.11 -12.40 5.78
N SER A 90 -29.61 -11.60 6.73
CA SER A 90 -30.39 -11.07 7.84
C SER A 90 -29.80 -9.75 8.30
N ILE A 91 -30.67 -8.88 8.82
CA ILE A 91 -30.26 -7.63 9.42
C ILE A 91 -29.67 -7.94 10.80
N PRO A 92 -28.49 -7.41 11.17
CA PRO A 92 -27.94 -7.61 12.50
C PRO A 92 -28.95 -7.17 13.58
N GLN A 93 -29.15 -8.02 14.59
CA GLN A 93 -30.17 -7.80 15.63
C GLN A 93 -29.85 -6.61 16.55
N GLN A 94 -28.61 -6.13 16.56
CA GLN A 94 -28.21 -4.99 17.37
C GLN A 94 -28.59 -3.68 16.68
N GLY A 95 -29.76 -3.17 17.08
CA GLY A 95 -30.08 -1.75 17.12
C GLY A 95 -29.94 -1.02 15.79
N ARG A 96 -31.03 -0.96 15.02
CA ARG A 96 -31.22 0.04 13.99
C ARG A 96 -31.15 1.42 14.67
N ALA A 97 -29.97 2.00 14.79
CA ALA A 97 -29.86 3.41 15.12
C ALA A 97 -30.60 4.14 14.00
N ALA A 98 -31.68 4.84 14.35
CA ALA A 98 -32.41 5.64 13.38
C ALA A 98 -31.40 6.59 12.73
N SER A 99 -31.21 6.47 11.41
CA SER A 99 -30.37 7.44 10.70
C SER A 99 -30.99 8.82 10.92
N PRO A 100 -30.22 9.81 11.41
CA PRO A 100 -30.76 11.14 11.66
C PRO A 100 -31.28 11.73 10.34
N THR A 101 -32.59 11.93 10.26
CA THR A 101 -33.22 12.59 9.13
C THR A 101 -33.14 14.11 9.31
N THR A 102 -32.62 14.80 8.30
CA THR A 102 -32.60 16.27 8.24
C THR A 102 -33.99 16.80 7.85
N SER A 103 -34.57 17.69 8.68
CA SER A 103 -35.88 18.33 8.44
C SER A 103 -35.78 19.61 7.60
N ASN A 104 -34.74 19.74 6.76
CA ASN A 104 -34.52 20.96 5.99
C ASN A 104 -35.69 21.24 5.01
N PRO A 105 -36.39 22.38 5.13
CA PRO A 105 -37.54 22.70 4.28
C PRO A 105 -37.18 22.85 2.79
N LEU A 106 -35.90 23.05 2.46
CA LEU A 106 -35.41 23.11 1.08
C LEU A 106 -35.53 21.77 0.34
N HIS A 107 -35.63 20.64 1.05
CA HIS A 107 -35.88 19.34 0.42
C HIS A 107 -37.18 19.29 -0.38
N ARG A 108 -38.18 20.15 -0.05
CA ARG A 108 -39.44 20.24 -0.80
C ARG A 108 -39.25 20.78 -2.23
N ARG A 109 -38.12 21.42 -2.52
CA ARG A 109 -37.79 22.00 -3.83
C ARG A 109 -36.98 21.05 -4.72
N MET A 110 -36.54 19.91 -4.19
CA MET A 110 -35.83 18.91 -5.00
C MET A 110 -36.82 18.15 -5.91
N PRO A 111 -36.39 17.74 -7.11
CA PRO A 111 -37.19 16.87 -7.97
C PRO A 111 -37.55 15.60 -7.21
N ARG A 112 -38.84 15.25 -7.19
CA ARG A 112 -39.28 14.01 -6.56
C ARG A 112 -38.98 12.84 -7.53
N PRO A 113 -38.35 11.76 -7.04
CA PRO A 113 -38.20 10.54 -7.81
C PRO A 113 -39.55 9.86 -8.08
#